data_AF-C4IFF0-F1
#
_entry.id   AF-C4IFF0-F1
#
_cell.length_a   1.000
_cell.length_b   1.000
_cell.length_c   1.000
_cell.angle_alpha   90.00
_cell.angle_beta   90.00
_cell.angle_gamma   90.00
#
_symmetry.space_group_name_H-M   'P 1'
#
loop_
_entity.id
_entity.type
_entity.pdbx_description
1 polymer ?
#
loop_
_entity_poly.entity_id
_entity_poly.type
_entity_poly.pdbx_seq_one_letter_code
_entity_poly.pdbx_strand_id
1 'polypeptide(L)'
;MKKAMRYDIADYLNIREKGSESENYALLGTGVNTLDETVGAQTDSKTYINDKTQTTTVKGYQTEFPYDTDMVLDEAASMALYKVGRDHKTGEDAEFDYVRVDIYDKVSDNVFKARKFRVAAVVSDSKGNGGEVMVNTGTLSCVGDPVQGTFNTTTKKFTADEDAESIGTLIVSSAAGSSTGDTKLTVSPTLTSGNSYKYKLGSSATTITINQDCSLLDSWDGTADIVAIAGQTITVVEVDSDNKAKKSGSTTVTVA
;
A
#
# COMPACT_ATOMS: atom_id res chain seq x y z
N MET A 1 -27.28 20.01 5.75
CA MET A 1 -26.31 19.00 6.19
C MET A 1 -26.35 17.85 5.20
N LYS A 2 -25.25 17.55 4.49
CA LYS A 2 -25.18 16.43 3.53
C LYS A 2 -25.19 15.12 4.33
N LYS A 3 -26.02 14.16 3.93
CA LYS A 3 -26.05 12.80 4.48
C LYS A 3 -25.51 11.87 3.39
N ALA A 4 -24.63 10.94 3.75
CA ALA A 4 -24.21 9.87 2.86
C ALA A 4 -25.29 8.77 2.87
N MET A 5 -25.56 8.22 1.70
CA MET A 5 -26.45 7.08 1.49
C MET A 5 -25.64 5.86 1.06
N ARG A 6 -26.21 4.65 1.11
CA ARG A 6 -25.50 3.42 0.70
C ARG A 6 -24.95 3.49 -0.73
N TYR A 7 -25.67 4.19 -1.63
CA TYR A 7 -25.25 4.40 -3.02
C TYR A 7 -24.09 5.40 -3.18
N ASP A 8 -23.75 6.16 -2.13
CA ASP A 8 -22.57 7.02 -2.09
C ASP A 8 -21.31 6.23 -1.67
N ILE A 9 -21.41 4.91 -1.54
CA ILE A 9 -20.30 4.00 -1.30
C ILE A 9 -20.34 2.94 -2.41
N ALA A 10 -19.24 2.75 -3.11
CA ALA A 10 -19.11 1.73 -4.14
C ALA A 10 -18.09 0.68 -3.72
N ASP A 11 -18.37 -0.58 -4.04
CA ASP A 11 -17.61 -1.72 -3.57
C ASP A 11 -17.11 -2.52 -4.77
N TYR A 12 -15.83 -2.80 -4.83
CA TYR A 12 -15.20 -3.50 -5.94
C TYR A 12 -14.43 -4.72 -5.45
N LEU A 13 -14.54 -5.82 -6.18
CA LEU A 13 -13.80 -7.05 -5.93
C LEU A 13 -12.83 -7.30 -7.07
N ASN A 14 -11.55 -7.54 -6.76
CA ASN A 14 -10.57 -7.93 -7.75
C ASN A 14 -10.73 -9.41 -8.11
N ILE A 15 -11.28 -9.68 -9.28
CA ILE A 15 -11.57 -11.02 -9.79
C ILE A 15 -10.53 -11.47 -10.83
N ARG A 16 -9.30 -10.93 -10.76
CA ARG A 16 -8.21 -11.35 -11.65
C ARG A 16 -7.97 -12.86 -11.56
N GLU A 17 -7.51 -13.45 -12.66
CA GLU A 17 -7.01 -14.82 -12.62
C GLU A 17 -5.77 -14.88 -11.72
N LYS A 18 -5.62 -15.98 -10.98
CA LYS A 18 -4.48 -16.17 -10.09
C LYS A 18 -3.18 -16.18 -10.90
N GLY A 19 -2.19 -15.42 -10.46
CA GLY A 19 -0.92 -15.24 -11.18
C GLY A 19 -0.95 -14.18 -12.29
N SER A 20 -2.10 -13.52 -12.53
CA SER A 20 -2.14 -12.34 -13.40
C SER A 20 -1.53 -11.13 -12.70
N GLU A 21 -0.62 -10.45 -13.39
CA GLU A 21 -0.07 -9.14 -12.98
C GLU A 21 -1.09 -8.00 -13.16
N SER A 22 -2.10 -8.21 -14.01
CA SER A 22 -3.15 -7.21 -14.25
C SER A 22 -4.32 -7.41 -13.31
N GLU A 23 -4.61 -6.37 -12.52
CA GLU A 23 -5.82 -6.30 -11.68
C GLU A 23 -7.08 -6.26 -12.54
N ASN A 24 -8.17 -6.86 -12.05
CA ASN A 24 -9.47 -6.84 -12.72
C ASN A 24 -10.58 -6.62 -11.69
N TYR A 25 -10.88 -5.36 -11.39
CA TYR A 25 -11.92 -4.99 -10.44
C TYR A 25 -13.32 -5.04 -11.08
N ALA A 26 -14.22 -5.81 -10.48
CA ALA A 26 -15.64 -5.85 -10.80
C ALA A 26 -16.46 -5.20 -9.68
N LEU A 27 -17.53 -4.48 -10.07
CA LEU A 27 -18.41 -3.79 -9.12
C LEU A 27 -19.30 -4.82 -8.41
N LEU A 28 -19.44 -4.72 -7.09
CA LEU A 28 -20.46 -5.38 -6.28
C LEU A 28 -21.70 -4.47 -6.25
N GLY A 29 -22.44 -4.48 -7.35
CA GLY A 29 -23.55 -3.55 -7.61
C GLY A 29 -24.90 -4.25 -7.71
N THR A 30 -25.33 -4.56 -8.93
CA THR A 30 -26.63 -5.20 -9.18
C THR A 30 -26.74 -6.52 -8.41
N GLY A 31 -27.87 -6.75 -7.76
CA GLY A 31 -28.11 -7.95 -6.97
C GLY A 31 -27.40 -7.97 -5.62
N VAL A 32 -26.67 -6.94 -5.21
CA VAL A 32 -26.12 -6.85 -3.85
C VAL A 32 -27.14 -6.17 -2.93
N ASN A 33 -27.79 -6.95 -2.07
CA ASN A 33 -28.84 -6.48 -1.17
C ASN A 33 -28.24 -5.81 0.08
N THR A 34 -27.18 -6.40 0.64
CA THR A 34 -26.40 -5.85 1.75
C THR A 34 -24.91 -6.09 1.55
N LEU A 35 -24.09 -5.16 2.08
CA LEU A 35 -22.63 -5.27 2.15
C LEU A 35 -22.14 -4.27 3.21
N ASP A 36 -22.27 -4.67 4.45
CA ASP A 36 -22.06 -3.80 5.61
C ASP A 36 -20.61 -3.83 6.08
N GLU A 37 -20.13 -2.80 6.77
CA GLU A 37 -18.80 -2.79 7.39
C GLU A 37 -18.96 -2.96 8.90
N THR A 38 -18.50 -4.10 9.42
CA THR A 38 -18.41 -4.37 10.86
C THR A 38 -16.97 -4.18 11.29
N VAL A 39 -16.66 -3.04 11.92
CA VAL A 39 -15.27 -2.64 12.24
C VAL A 39 -14.60 -3.58 13.26
N GLY A 40 -15.37 -4.18 14.17
CA GLY A 40 -14.90 -5.30 15.02
C GLY A 40 -13.76 -4.97 16.00
N ALA A 41 -13.80 -3.82 16.68
CA ALA A 41 -12.77 -3.42 17.64
C ALA A 41 -12.58 -4.44 18.78
N GLN A 42 -11.33 -4.83 19.03
CA GLN A 42 -10.95 -5.73 20.12
C GLN A 42 -10.32 -4.92 21.26
N THR A 43 -10.82 -5.09 22.48
CA THR A 43 -10.37 -4.29 23.64
C THR A 43 -9.70 -5.14 24.72
N ASP A 44 -8.75 -4.56 25.43
CA ASP A 44 -8.29 -5.03 26.75
C ASP A 44 -8.76 -4.06 27.82
N SER A 45 -9.17 -4.59 28.97
CA SER A 45 -9.67 -3.79 30.07
C SER A 45 -9.02 -4.21 31.38
N LYS A 46 -8.48 -3.25 32.13
CA LYS A 46 -7.79 -3.51 33.41
C LYS A 46 -8.16 -2.49 34.47
N THR A 47 -8.24 -2.93 35.72
CA THR A 47 -8.45 -2.09 36.90
C THR A 47 -7.35 -2.43 37.91
N TYR A 48 -6.54 -1.47 38.33
CA TYR A 48 -5.52 -1.66 39.36
C TYR A 48 -6.10 -1.43 40.77
N ILE A 49 -5.42 -1.91 41.82
CA ILE A 49 -5.91 -1.90 43.23
C ILE A 49 -6.25 -0.48 43.71
N ASN A 50 -5.53 0.52 43.21
CA ASN A 50 -5.73 1.93 43.54
C ASN A 50 -6.62 2.68 42.53
N ASP A 51 -7.14 2.00 41.51
CA ASP A 51 -8.05 2.59 40.54
C ASP A 51 -9.49 2.49 41.01
N LYS A 52 -10.24 3.59 40.87
CA LYS A 52 -11.69 3.61 41.08
C LYS A 52 -12.48 3.32 39.79
N THR A 53 -11.81 3.23 38.65
CA THR A 53 -12.43 3.07 37.33
C THR A 53 -11.55 2.21 36.43
N GLN A 54 -12.17 1.38 35.61
CA GLN A 54 -11.47 0.51 34.65
C GLN A 54 -10.88 1.33 33.49
N THR A 55 -9.65 1.01 33.09
CA THR A 55 -9.01 1.54 31.88
C THR A 55 -9.18 0.55 30.73
N THR A 56 -9.61 1.02 29.56
CA THR A 56 -9.81 0.23 28.34
C THR A 56 -8.89 0.71 27.22
N THR A 57 -8.23 -0.24 26.54
CA THR A 57 -7.36 0.01 25.39
C THR A 57 -7.83 -0.82 24.20
N VAL A 58 -7.97 -0.22 23.02
CA VAL A 58 -8.20 -0.96 21.77
C VAL A 58 -6.89 -1.63 21.34
N LYS A 59 -6.90 -2.95 21.17
CA LYS A 59 -5.73 -3.76 20.80
C LYS A 59 -5.63 -4.04 19.31
N GLY A 60 -6.75 -3.91 18.58
CA GLY A 60 -6.80 -4.19 17.16
C GLY A 60 -8.23 -4.21 16.65
N TYR A 61 -8.38 -4.55 15.38
CA TYR A 61 -9.66 -4.61 14.68
C TYR A 61 -9.80 -5.96 13.97
N GLN A 62 -10.98 -6.54 14.03
CA GLN A 62 -11.38 -7.71 13.26
C GLN A 62 -12.50 -7.27 12.30
N THR A 63 -12.11 -6.52 11.27
CA THR A 63 -13.08 -5.95 10.34
C THR A 63 -13.65 -7.02 9.42
N GLU A 64 -14.97 -7.01 9.26
CA GLU A 64 -15.70 -7.97 8.45
C GLU A 64 -16.74 -7.25 7.58
N PHE A 65 -16.99 -7.78 6.38
CA PHE A 65 -18.03 -7.30 5.49
C PHE A 65 -19.06 -8.40 5.17
N PRO A 66 -20.09 -8.55 6.00
CA PRO A 66 -21.21 -9.45 5.71
C PRO A 66 -21.93 -8.99 4.44
N TYR A 67 -22.28 -9.95 3.58
CA TYR A 67 -22.98 -9.69 2.33
C TYR A 67 -24.17 -10.62 2.12
N ASP A 68 -25.16 -10.09 1.40
CA ASP A 68 -26.31 -10.79 0.85
C ASP A 68 -26.43 -10.42 -0.64
N THR A 69 -26.37 -11.42 -1.51
CA THR A 69 -26.40 -11.22 -2.96
C THR A 69 -27.42 -12.13 -3.64
N ASP A 70 -28.29 -11.54 -4.46
CA ASP A 70 -29.06 -12.26 -5.47
C ASP A 70 -28.10 -12.85 -6.52
N MET A 71 -28.37 -14.07 -6.94
CA MET A 71 -27.60 -14.75 -7.96
C MET A 71 -27.93 -14.21 -9.36
N VAL A 72 -27.30 -13.09 -9.70
CA VAL A 72 -27.32 -12.51 -11.03
C VAL A 72 -26.12 -13.04 -11.83
N LEU A 73 -26.39 -13.87 -12.83
CA LEU A 73 -25.34 -14.63 -13.55
C LEU A 73 -24.31 -13.75 -14.27
N ASP A 74 -24.73 -12.56 -14.71
CA ASP A 74 -23.88 -11.60 -15.42
C ASP A 74 -23.02 -10.73 -14.47
N GLU A 75 -23.29 -10.76 -13.16
CA GLU A 75 -22.55 -9.98 -12.17
C GLU A 75 -21.31 -10.74 -11.68
N ALA A 76 -20.19 -10.47 -12.35
CA ALA A 76 -18.96 -11.24 -12.19
C ALA A 76 -18.39 -11.25 -10.76
N ALA A 77 -18.52 -10.15 -10.00
CA ALA A 77 -18.04 -10.08 -8.62
C ALA A 77 -18.86 -11.00 -7.69
N SER A 78 -20.18 -10.90 -7.71
CA SER A 78 -21.08 -11.75 -6.91
C SER A 78 -20.93 -13.23 -7.27
N MET A 79 -20.77 -13.53 -8.56
CA MET A 79 -20.51 -14.90 -9.02
C MET A 79 -19.13 -15.42 -8.62
N ALA A 80 -18.12 -14.56 -8.49
CA ALA A 80 -16.82 -14.96 -7.95
C ALA A 80 -16.94 -15.38 -6.48
N LEU A 81 -17.70 -14.63 -5.66
CA LEU A 81 -17.96 -14.99 -4.27
C LEU A 81 -18.74 -16.31 -4.15
N TYR A 82 -19.80 -16.49 -4.95
CA TYR A 82 -20.54 -17.76 -4.98
C TYR A 82 -19.65 -18.96 -5.33
N LYS A 83 -18.75 -18.80 -6.31
CA LYS A 83 -17.81 -19.87 -6.73
C LYS A 83 -16.84 -20.29 -5.64
N VAL A 84 -16.49 -19.42 -4.69
CA VAL A 84 -15.64 -19.80 -3.55
C VAL A 84 -16.27 -20.94 -2.76
N GLY A 85 -17.56 -20.79 -2.41
CA GLY A 85 -18.31 -21.81 -1.67
C GLY A 85 -18.64 -23.02 -2.53
N ARG A 86 -19.18 -22.79 -3.74
CA ARG A 86 -19.55 -23.84 -4.69
C ARG A 86 -18.40 -24.79 -4.99
N ASP A 87 -17.20 -24.24 -5.24
CA ASP A 87 -16.03 -25.00 -5.65
C ASP A 87 -15.13 -25.38 -4.47
N HIS A 88 -15.57 -25.12 -3.22
CA HIS A 88 -14.81 -25.38 -1.99
C HIS A 88 -13.38 -24.81 -2.05
N LYS A 89 -13.23 -23.57 -2.53
CA LYS A 89 -11.93 -22.90 -2.56
C LYS A 89 -11.45 -22.65 -1.13
N THR A 90 -10.13 -22.74 -0.93
CA THR A 90 -9.50 -22.61 0.39
C THR A 90 -8.21 -21.81 0.30
N GLY A 91 -7.72 -21.31 1.44
CA GLY A 91 -6.51 -20.50 1.51
C GLY A 91 -6.58 -19.29 0.58
N GLU A 92 -5.47 -19.01 -0.10
CA GLU A 92 -5.38 -17.89 -1.05
C GLU A 92 -6.40 -17.93 -2.18
N ASP A 93 -6.93 -19.11 -2.55
CA ASP A 93 -7.93 -19.22 -3.62
C ASP A 93 -9.32 -18.74 -3.18
N ALA A 94 -9.53 -18.58 -1.87
CA ALA A 94 -10.70 -17.94 -1.27
C ALA A 94 -10.46 -16.47 -0.91
N GLU A 95 -9.28 -15.92 -1.20
CA GLU A 95 -8.93 -14.54 -0.85
C GLU A 95 -8.94 -13.57 -2.04
N PHE A 96 -9.34 -12.33 -1.79
CA PHE A 96 -9.49 -11.29 -2.79
C PHE A 96 -8.92 -9.96 -2.31
N ASP A 97 -8.59 -9.10 -3.26
CA ASP A 97 -8.42 -7.67 -2.99
C ASP A 97 -9.80 -7.00 -3.14
N TYR A 98 -10.26 -6.35 -2.08
CA TYR A 98 -11.57 -5.70 -1.98
C TYR A 98 -11.37 -4.21 -1.76
N VAL A 99 -12.01 -3.37 -2.57
CA VAL A 99 -11.88 -1.91 -2.47
C VAL A 99 -13.24 -1.29 -2.17
N ARG A 100 -13.30 -0.54 -1.07
CA ARG A 100 -14.45 0.28 -0.69
C ARG A 100 -14.15 1.73 -1.02
N VAL A 101 -15.00 2.34 -1.85
CA VAL A 101 -14.81 3.66 -2.45
C VAL A 101 -15.87 4.62 -1.91
N ASP A 102 -15.43 5.70 -1.32
CA ASP A 102 -16.28 6.75 -0.76
C ASP A 102 -16.65 7.76 -1.87
N ILE A 103 -17.70 7.47 -2.65
CA ILE A 103 -18.16 8.31 -3.78
C ILE A 103 -18.53 9.73 -3.31
N TYR A 104 -18.92 9.89 -2.05
CA TYR A 104 -19.18 11.21 -1.47
C TYR A 104 -17.91 12.06 -1.27
N ASP A 105 -16.72 11.48 -1.31
CA ASP A 105 -15.41 12.10 -1.09
C ASP A 105 -14.55 12.10 -2.37
N LYS A 106 -14.96 12.96 -3.31
CA LYS A 106 -14.33 13.12 -4.63
C LYS A 106 -13.02 13.90 -4.53
N VAL A 107 -11.94 13.32 -5.07
CA VAL A 107 -10.61 13.97 -5.19
C VAL A 107 -10.47 14.69 -6.52
N SER A 108 -10.83 14.02 -7.62
CA SER A 108 -10.83 14.58 -8.98
C SER A 108 -11.82 13.81 -9.85
N ASP A 109 -11.83 14.04 -11.17
CA ASP A 109 -12.85 13.40 -12.00
C ASP A 109 -12.75 11.88 -12.01
N ASN A 110 -13.85 11.21 -11.64
CA ASN A 110 -13.96 9.78 -11.39
C ASN A 110 -12.99 9.19 -10.35
N VAL A 111 -12.23 10.02 -9.62
CA VAL A 111 -11.29 9.61 -8.56
C VAL A 111 -11.82 10.00 -7.18
N PHE A 112 -11.90 9.04 -6.29
CA PHE A 112 -12.49 9.17 -4.95
C PHE A 112 -11.58 8.56 -3.90
N LYS A 113 -11.71 9.00 -2.64
CA LYS A 113 -11.03 8.33 -1.52
C LYS A 113 -11.54 6.89 -1.38
N ALA A 114 -10.63 5.99 -1.06
CA ALA A 114 -10.91 4.57 -1.02
C ALA A 114 -9.99 3.83 -0.04
N ARG A 115 -10.47 2.68 0.44
CA ARG A 115 -9.71 1.73 1.26
C ARG A 115 -9.64 0.39 0.53
N LYS A 116 -8.43 -0.15 0.38
CA LYS A 116 -8.21 -1.51 -0.11
C LYS A 116 -7.97 -2.45 1.06
N PHE A 117 -8.71 -3.55 1.10
CA PHE A 117 -8.60 -4.62 2.06
C PHE A 117 -8.16 -5.89 1.33
N ARG A 118 -7.28 -6.68 1.94
CA ARG A 118 -7.17 -8.10 1.62
C ARG A 118 -8.25 -8.81 2.43
N VAL A 119 -9.07 -9.65 1.80
CA VAL A 119 -10.19 -10.33 2.46
C VAL A 119 -10.23 -11.80 2.11
N ALA A 120 -10.62 -12.65 3.06
CA ALA A 120 -11.04 -14.02 2.82
C ALA A 120 -12.56 -14.08 2.67
N ALA A 121 -13.05 -14.68 1.59
CA ALA A 121 -14.47 -14.89 1.37
C ALA A 121 -14.95 -16.15 2.10
N VAL A 122 -15.69 -15.96 3.19
CA VAL A 122 -16.31 -17.02 3.99
C VAL A 122 -17.76 -17.16 3.54
N VAL A 123 -18.00 -17.99 2.52
CA VAL A 123 -19.35 -18.26 2.01
C VAL A 123 -20.11 -19.11 3.01
N SER A 124 -21.31 -18.67 3.40
CA SER A 124 -22.13 -19.34 4.42
C SER A 124 -23.24 -20.18 3.80
N ASP A 125 -24.06 -19.58 2.92
CA ASP A 125 -25.23 -20.26 2.36
C ASP A 125 -25.45 -19.87 0.88
N SER A 126 -26.02 -20.81 0.12
CA SER A 126 -26.61 -20.59 -1.19
C SER A 126 -28.01 -21.19 -1.18
N LYS A 127 -29.04 -20.34 -1.03
CA LYS A 127 -30.42 -20.74 -0.71
C LYS A 127 -31.45 -20.09 -1.65
N GLY A 128 -32.62 -20.70 -1.77
CA GLY A 128 -33.74 -20.12 -2.53
C GLY A 128 -34.99 -21.00 -2.41
N ASN A 129 -36.16 -20.38 -2.24
CA ASN A 129 -37.43 -21.10 -2.26
C ASN A 129 -37.91 -21.30 -3.71
N GLY A 130 -38.90 -22.17 -3.90
CA GLY A 130 -39.51 -22.39 -5.20
C GLY A 130 -40.10 -21.09 -5.78
N GLY A 131 -39.57 -20.66 -6.93
CA GLY A 131 -40.01 -19.44 -7.63
C GLY A 131 -39.27 -18.15 -7.24
N GLU A 132 -38.36 -18.20 -6.27
CA GLU A 132 -37.52 -17.06 -5.87
C GLU A 132 -36.13 -17.12 -6.53
N VAL A 133 -35.45 -15.98 -6.61
CA VAL A 133 -34.05 -15.92 -7.05
C VAL A 133 -33.17 -16.56 -5.96
N MET A 134 -32.14 -17.29 -6.39
CA MET A 134 -31.15 -17.84 -5.46
C MET A 134 -30.38 -16.70 -4.78
N VAL A 135 -30.16 -16.82 -3.47
CA VAL A 135 -29.41 -15.87 -2.66
C VAL A 135 -28.13 -16.54 -2.16
N ASN A 136 -26.99 -15.87 -2.35
CA ASN A 136 -25.70 -16.24 -1.82
C ASN A 136 -25.30 -15.28 -0.70
N THR A 137 -25.07 -15.82 0.50
CA THR A 137 -24.69 -15.04 1.70
C THR A 137 -23.35 -15.48 2.25
N GLY A 138 -22.60 -14.56 2.82
CA GLY A 138 -21.34 -14.84 3.46
C GLY A 138 -20.70 -13.59 4.07
N THR A 139 -19.43 -13.69 4.43
CA THR A 139 -18.66 -12.60 5.00
C THR A 139 -17.31 -12.48 4.29
N LEU A 140 -16.90 -11.25 3.97
CA LEU A 140 -15.51 -10.95 3.62
C LEU A 140 -14.76 -10.58 4.90
N SER A 141 -13.94 -11.50 5.43
CA SER A 141 -13.16 -11.28 6.65
C SER A 141 -11.80 -10.67 6.30
N CYS A 142 -11.43 -9.55 6.93
CA CYS A 142 -10.17 -8.88 6.63
C CYS A 142 -8.95 -9.73 7.01
N VAL A 143 -7.92 -9.65 6.17
CA VAL A 143 -6.60 -10.24 6.38
C VAL A 143 -5.60 -9.09 6.45
N GLY A 144 -5.17 -8.75 7.67
CA GLY A 144 -4.27 -7.62 7.91
C GLY A 144 -4.96 -6.26 7.82
N ASP A 145 -4.14 -5.22 7.73
CA ASP A 145 -4.60 -3.82 7.76
C ASP A 145 -5.04 -3.32 6.37
N PRO A 146 -6.02 -2.40 6.31
CA PRO A 146 -6.38 -1.75 5.06
C PRO A 146 -5.26 -0.83 4.56
N VAL A 147 -5.12 -0.75 3.25
CA VAL A 147 -4.30 0.26 2.57
C VAL A 147 -5.20 1.43 2.19
N GLN A 148 -4.85 2.62 2.68
CA GLN A 148 -5.51 3.87 2.31
C GLN A 148 -5.14 4.29 0.89
N GLY A 149 -6.03 5.00 0.20
CA GLY A 149 -5.75 5.44 -1.16
C GLY A 149 -6.90 6.14 -1.86
N THR A 150 -6.82 6.08 -3.18
CA THR A 150 -7.85 6.56 -4.10
C THR A 150 -8.23 5.48 -5.11
N PHE A 151 -9.43 5.57 -5.65
CA PHE A 151 -9.90 4.68 -6.70
C PHE A 151 -10.50 5.46 -7.85
N ASN A 152 -10.07 5.14 -9.07
CA ASN A 152 -10.68 5.66 -10.29
C ASN A 152 -11.80 4.71 -10.75
N THR A 153 -13.05 5.16 -10.71
CA THR A 153 -14.25 4.35 -11.03
C THR A 153 -14.42 4.07 -12.53
N THR A 154 -13.77 4.83 -13.41
CA THR A 154 -13.79 4.59 -14.86
C THR A 154 -12.73 3.59 -15.26
N THR A 155 -11.48 3.81 -14.85
CA THR A 155 -10.36 2.90 -15.17
C THR A 155 -10.30 1.69 -14.24
N LYS A 156 -11.10 1.69 -13.17
CA LYS A 156 -11.16 0.68 -12.11
C LYS A 156 -9.79 0.36 -11.51
N LYS A 157 -9.05 1.42 -11.13
CA LYS A 157 -7.69 1.32 -10.61
C LYS A 157 -7.61 1.91 -9.21
N PHE A 158 -7.07 1.12 -8.28
CA PHE A 158 -6.69 1.59 -6.96
C PHE A 158 -5.27 2.20 -7.00
N THR A 159 -5.08 3.32 -6.32
CA THR A 159 -3.77 3.94 -6.10
C THR A 159 -3.63 4.14 -4.60
N ALA A 160 -2.68 3.44 -3.98
CA ALA A 160 -2.40 3.62 -2.56
C ALA A 160 -1.98 5.08 -2.31
N ASP A 161 -2.44 5.64 -1.19
CA ASP A 161 -1.84 6.86 -0.65
C ASP A 161 -0.37 6.49 -0.33
N GLU A 162 0.57 7.36 -0.70
CA GLU A 162 1.99 7.13 -0.40
C GLU A 162 2.25 7.34 1.10
N ASP A 163 1.90 6.37 1.93
CA ASP A 163 2.13 6.39 3.38
C ASP A 163 3.20 5.36 3.80
N ALA A 164 4.39 5.54 3.22
CA ALA A 164 5.67 5.46 3.91
C ALA A 164 6.55 6.45 3.14
N GLU A 165 7.12 7.46 3.81
CA GLU A 165 8.01 8.40 3.13
C GLU A 165 9.02 7.59 2.27
N SER A 166 9.04 7.80 0.96
CA SER A 166 10.00 7.12 0.10
C SER A 166 11.27 7.97 0.06
N ILE A 167 12.43 7.32 0.02
CA ILE A 167 13.67 8.06 -0.15
C ILE A 167 13.64 8.75 -1.52
N GLY A 168 13.90 10.06 -1.56
CA GLY A 168 13.99 10.79 -2.81
C GLY A 168 15.15 10.27 -3.66
N THR A 169 15.10 10.51 -4.97
CA THR A 169 16.15 10.05 -5.89
C THR A 169 17.22 11.11 -6.11
N LEU A 170 18.48 10.70 -6.09
CA LEU A 170 19.61 11.45 -6.65
C LEU A 170 20.08 10.77 -7.93
N ILE A 171 20.32 11.56 -8.96
CA ILE A 171 21.08 11.16 -10.14
C ILE A 171 22.54 11.46 -9.84
N VAL A 172 23.35 10.41 -9.69
CA VAL A 172 24.79 10.52 -9.44
C VAL A 172 25.53 10.10 -10.72
N SER A 173 26.38 10.98 -11.23
CA SER A 173 27.29 10.65 -12.33
C SER A 173 28.73 10.74 -11.85
N SER A 174 29.56 9.82 -12.34
CA SER A 174 30.98 9.73 -11.99
C SER A 174 31.82 9.92 -13.25
N ALA A 175 32.88 10.72 -13.13
CA ALA A 175 33.86 11.00 -14.16
C ALA A 175 35.28 10.94 -13.57
N ALA A 176 36.31 10.93 -14.43
CA ALA A 176 37.70 11.00 -14.02
C ALA A 176 37.94 12.25 -13.14
N GLY A 177 38.59 12.04 -11.98
CA GLY A 177 38.98 13.11 -11.06
C GLY A 177 40.25 13.85 -11.50
N SER A 178 40.79 14.65 -10.60
CA SER A 178 41.94 15.51 -10.86
C SER A 178 43.28 14.79 -10.70
N SER A 179 43.35 13.74 -9.89
CA SER A 179 44.54 12.92 -9.67
C SER A 179 44.26 11.44 -9.98
N THR A 180 45.31 10.68 -10.27
CA THR A 180 45.18 9.23 -10.50
C THR A 180 44.50 8.55 -9.31
N GLY A 181 43.43 7.79 -9.59
CA GLY A 181 42.63 7.13 -8.56
C GLY A 181 41.52 7.98 -7.95
N ASP A 182 41.33 9.22 -8.41
CA ASP A 182 40.24 10.08 -7.97
C ASP A 182 39.04 9.98 -8.92
N THR A 183 37.83 10.08 -8.37
CA THR A 183 36.58 10.27 -9.11
C THR A 183 35.95 11.62 -8.80
N LYS A 184 35.42 12.26 -9.84
CA LYS A 184 34.63 13.48 -9.73
C LYS A 184 33.16 13.16 -9.89
N LEU A 185 32.32 13.65 -8.98
CA LEU A 185 30.88 13.42 -9.02
C LEU A 185 30.08 14.66 -9.42
N THR A 186 28.96 14.42 -10.09
CA THR A 186 27.88 15.40 -10.22
C THR A 186 26.58 14.80 -9.72
N VAL A 187 25.82 15.57 -8.94
CA VAL A 187 24.56 15.15 -8.32
C VAL A 187 23.41 16.06 -8.74
N SER A 188 22.26 15.47 -9.09
CA SER A 188 21.02 16.19 -9.39
C SER A 188 19.82 15.49 -8.73
N PRO A 189 18.84 16.19 -8.16
CA PRO A 189 18.71 17.66 -8.08
C PRO A 189 19.73 18.31 -7.15
N THR A 190 19.81 19.65 -7.19
CA THR A 190 20.66 20.43 -6.29
C THR A 190 20.34 20.15 -4.83
N LEU A 191 21.37 20.19 -3.99
CA LEU A 191 21.27 19.99 -2.56
C LEU A 191 20.20 20.91 -1.96
N THR A 192 19.31 20.33 -1.14
CA THR A 192 18.30 21.11 -0.43
C THR A 192 18.98 21.97 0.64
N SER A 193 18.55 23.23 0.78
CA SER A 193 19.11 24.13 1.78
C SER A 193 18.99 23.55 3.20
N GLY A 194 20.10 23.49 3.93
CA GLY A 194 20.18 22.92 5.28
C GLY A 194 20.55 21.43 5.33
N ASN A 195 20.57 20.74 4.19
CA ASN A 195 21.01 19.34 4.09
C ASN A 195 22.51 19.24 3.79
N SER A 196 23.06 18.04 3.91
CA SER A 196 24.44 17.71 3.55
C SER A 196 24.53 16.38 2.80
N TYR A 197 25.67 16.11 2.15
CA TYR A 197 25.90 14.83 1.47
C TYR A 197 26.76 13.88 2.32
N LYS A 198 26.43 12.60 2.21
CA LYS A 198 27.25 11.48 2.66
C LYS A 198 27.41 10.46 1.54
N TYR A 199 28.39 9.58 1.65
CA TYR A 199 28.60 8.53 0.67
C TYR A 199 29.15 7.24 1.27
N LYS A 200 29.07 6.17 0.48
CA LYS A 200 29.69 4.89 0.73
C LYS A 200 30.20 4.27 -0.56
N LEU A 201 31.44 3.79 -0.52
CA LEU A 201 32.03 2.97 -1.56
C LEU A 201 31.80 1.48 -1.25
N GLY A 202 31.57 0.67 -2.28
CA GLY A 202 31.40 -0.76 -2.14
C GLY A 202 31.46 -1.51 -3.47
N SER A 203 31.45 -2.84 -3.40
CA SER A 203 31.35 -3.70 -4.58
C SER A 203 29.97 -3.63 -5.25
N SER A 204 28.96 -3.15 -4.54
CA SER A 204 27.58 -2.95 -5.03
C SER A 204 26.94 -1.72 -4.37
N ALA A 205 25.79 -1.30 -4.91
CA ALA A 205 24.98 -0.24 -4.30
C ALA A 205 24.56 -0.63 -2.87
N THR A 206 24.56 0.36 -1.98
CA THR A 206 24.05 0.20 -0.61
C THR A 206 22.59 0.62 -0.57
N THR A 207 21.69 -0.25 -0.10
CA THR A 207 20.29 0.11 0.09
C THR A 207 20.15 1.11 1.23
N ILE A 208 19.53 2.26 0.95
CA ILE A 208 19.24 3.31 1.93
C ILE A 208 17.73 3.54 1.98
N THR A 209 17.15 3.54 3.18
CA THR A 209 15.72 3.89 3.38
C THR A 209 15.58 5.33 3.86
N ILE A 210 14.40 5.93 3.69
CA ILE A 210 14.11 7.26 4.26
C ILE A 210 14.40 7.25 5.77
N ASN A 211 14.89 8.37 6.28
CA ASN A 211 15.21 8.60 7.68
C ASN A 211 16.18 7.59 8.30
N GLN A 212 16.85 6.76 7.49
CA GLN A 212 17.93 5.92 7.97
C GLN A 212 19.03 6.81 8.55
N ASP A 213 19.52 6.42 9.73
CA ASP A 213 20.68 7.07 10.33
C ASP A 213 21.92 6.78 9.49
N CYS A 214 22.45 7.83 8.87
CA CYS A 214 23.65 7.77 8.03
C CYS A 214 24.88 8.33 8.76
N SER A 215 24.87 8.40 10.10
CA SER A 215 26.00 8.91 10.90
C SER A 215 27.31 8.15 10.64
N LEU A 216 27.22 6.88 10.25
CA LEU A 216 28.37 6.01 9.96
C LEU A 216 28.87 6.08 8.51
N LEU A 217 28.24 6.88 7.63
CA LEU A 217 28.70 7.09 6.25
C LEU A 217 29.72 8.24 6.18
N ASP A 218 30.58 8.20 5.17
CA ASP A 218 31.60 9.22 4.94
C ASP A 218 30.94 10.54 4.53
N SER A 219 31.44 11.67 5.03
CA SER A 219 30.91 13.00 4.69
C SER A 219 31.52 13.51 3.40
N TRP A 220 30.73 14.19 2.57
CA TRP A 220 31.21 14.79 1.32
C TRP A 220 30.66 16.21 1.18
N ASP A 221 31.50 17.14 0.73
CA ASP A 221 31.16 18.56 0.58
C ASP A 221 30.38 18.87 -0.71
N GLY A 222 30.16 17.86 -1.56
CA GLY A 222 29.46 18.00 -2.83
C GLY A 222 30.35 18.46 -4.01
N THR A 223 31.63 18.71 -3.78
CA THR A 223 32.53 19.34 -4.77
C THR A 223 33.92 18.72 -4.87
N ALA A 224 34.48 18.21 -3.77
CA ALA A 224 35.79 17.58 -3.74
C ALA A 224 35.78 16.26 -4.51
N ASP A 225 36.90 15.93 -5.15
CA ASP A 225 37.09 14.61 -5.74
C ASP A 225 37.23 13.56 -4.62
N ILE A 226 36.80 12.33 -4.91
CA ILE A 226 36.80 11.21 -3.97
C ILE A 226 37.80 10.15 -4.44
N VAL A 227 38.70 9.73 -3.56
CA VAL A 227 39.61 8.60 -3.82
C VAL A 227 38.80 7.31 -3.95
N ALA A 228 38.94 6.62 -5.09
CA ALA A 228 38.10 5.49 -5.43
C ALA A 228 38.83 4.48 -6.35
N ILE A 229 38.24 3.31 -6.56
CA ILE A 229 38.75 2.28 -7.48
C ILE A 229 37.81 2.19 -8.68
N ALA A 230 38.37 2.13 -9.89
CA ALA A 230 37.59 1.96 -11.12
C ALA A 230 36.67 0.73 -11.04
N GLY A 231 35.40 0.90 -11.42
CA GLY A 231 34.43 -0.20 -11.46
C GLY A 231 33.74 -0.53 -10.14
N GLN A 232 34.13 0.08 -9.01
CA GLN A 232 33.36 -0.03 -7.77
C GLN A 232 32.08 0.82 -7.83
N THR A 233 31.14 0.59 -6.93
CA THR A 233 29.92 1.42 -6.82
C THR A 233 30.10 2.46 -5.72
N ILE A 234 29.66 3.69 -6.00
CA ILE A 234 29.47 4.73 -5.00
C ILE A 234 27.97 4.95 -4.79
N THR A 235 27.54 4.99 -3.54
CA THR A 235 26.19 5.42 -3.13
C THR A 235 26.31 6.76 -2.43
N VAL A 236 25.60 7.78 -2.91
CA VAL A 236 25.53 9.12 -2.33
C VAL A 236 24.16 9.32 -1.70
N VAL A 237 24.13 9.91 -0.52
CA VAL A 237 22.92 10.16 0.28
C VAL A 237 22.88 11.64 0.66
N GLU A 238 21.75 12.28 0.41
CA GLU A 238 21.42 13.59 0.99
C GLU A 238 20.75 13.36 2.36
N VAL A 239 21.28 13.99 3.41
CA VAL A 239 20.80 13.85 4.79
C VAL A 239 20.41 15.20 5.39
N ASP A 240 19.46 15.19 6.33
CA ASP A 240 19.11 16.37 7.13
C ASP A 240 20.12 16.66 8.26
N SER A 241 19.82 17.66 9.09
CA SER A 241 20.67 18.08 10.22
C SER A 241 20.90 16.98 11.27
N ASP A 242 20.03 15.97 11.32
CA ASP A 242 20.13 14.84 12.25
C ASP A 242 20.75 13.59 11.60
N ASN A 243 21.39 13.76 10.43
CA ASN A 243 21.94 12.69 9.59
C ASN A 243 20.91 11.67 9.11
N LYS A 244 19.64 12.05 9.00
CA LYS A 244 18.56 11.18 8.52
C LYS A 244 18.45 11.31 7.01
N ALA A 245 18.50 10.18 6.31
CA ALA A 245 18.47 10.12 4.86
C ALA A 245 17.18 10.72 4.28
N LYS A 246 17.31 11.57 3.26
CA LYS A 246 16.20 12.19 2.52
C LYS A 246 16.20 11.82 1.04
N LYS A 247 17.38 11.75 0.42
CA LYS A 247 17.53 11.29 -0.98
C LYS A 247 18.74 10.39 -1.12
N SER A 248 18.73 9.46 -2.07
CA SER A 248 19.85 8.58 -2.37
C SER A 248 19.97 8.29 -3.86
N GLY A 249 21.19 8.02 -4.31
CA GLY A 249 21.51 7.59 -5.66
C GLY A 249 22.85 6.88 -5.71
N SER A 250 23.02 5.98 -6.67
CA SER A 250 24.27 5.21 -6.82
C SER A 250 24.73 5.21 -8.28
N THR A 251 26.03 5.08 -8.48
CA THR A 251 26.63 4.92 -9.81
C THR A 251 27.92 4.12 -9.76
N THR A 252 28.35 3.61 -10.92
CA THR A 252 29.66 2.96 -11.06
C THR A 252 30.74 4.02 -11.19
N VAL A 253 31.82 3.85 -10.44
CA VAL A 253 32.95 4.77 -10.37
C VAL A 253 33.80 4.68 -11.64
N THR A 254 34.05 5.85 -12.23
CA THR A 254 35.12 6.12 -13.18
C THR A 254 36.21 6.95 -12.48
N VAL A 255 37.48 6.61 -12.66
CA VAL A 255 38.62 7.35 -12.08
C VAL A 255 39.55 7.88 -13.16
N ALA A 256 40.40 8.85 -12.79
CA ALA A 256 41.52 9.31 -13.61
C ALA A 256 42.72 8.35 -13.61
#